data_AF-A0A3D8PHG0-F1
#
_entry.id   AF-A0A3D8PHG0-F1
#
_cell.length_a   1.000
_cell.length_b   1.000
_cell.length_c   1.000
_cell.angle_alpha   90.00
_cell.angle_beta   90.00
_cell.angle_gamma   90.00
#
_symmetry.space_group_name_H-M   'P 1'
#
loop_
_entity.id
_entity.type
_entity.pdbx_description
1 polymer ?
#
loop_
_entity_poly.entity_id
_entity_poly.type
_entity_poly.pdbx_seq_one_letter_code
_entity_poly.pdbx_strand_id
1 'polypeptide(L)'
;MRRLLLALATALAATAAPADEAPDALSDRPVPRAADRMRCTDDGLTCISLESYVPDVCGAIEQEADKHGLDPHFLARLLWKESLFEPGAISPVGAMGIAQFMPGTAEMVGLDDPFNPAKAIAASARYLATLTASFGNVGLAAVAYNGGENRAARFVAQGGGLPWETQDYVQAITGQTAGIWRDDPPKRLDVRLDKERPFRAACIDLAGTRKLREFLTPDHPWPWGVIVATHPSRSGVSAQVARLNRQMRPILGGKRVSYVHRRVSGGPKKLYTAQIGYSSKTEAHAFCNRLRGLGGRCLVLKN
;
A
#
# COMPACT_ATOMS: atom_id res chain seq x y z
N MET A 1 -4.09 86.51 26.58
CA MET A 1 -5.20 85.61 26.95
C MET A 1 -5.01 84.27 26.25
N ARG A 2 -5.35 83.18 26.95
CA ARG A 2 -5.31 81.75 26.59
C ARG A 2 -4.06 80.95 26.99
N ARG A 3 -4.35 80.07 27.95
CA ARG A 3 -3.56 79.03 28.61
C ARG A 3 -3.09 77.97 27.60
N LEU A 4 -1.89 77.42 27.75
CA LEU A 4 -1.55 76.11 27.21
C LEU A 4 -1.06 75.19 28.32
N LEU A 5 -1.67 74.00 28.33
CA LEU A 5 -1.58 72.93 29.32
C LEU A 5 -0.28 72.13 29.13
N LEU A 6 0.43 71.85 30.23
CA LEU A 6 1.44 70.79 30.29
C LEU A 6 0.72 69.44 30.34
N ALA A 7 0.94 68.58 29.35
CA ALA A 7 0.53 67.18 29.39
C ALA A 7 1.69 66.33 29.96
N LEU A 8 1.47 65.73 31.14
CA LEU A 8 2.31 64.66 31.68
C LEU A 8 2.09 63.40 30.85
N ALA A 9 3.15 62.87 30.23
CA ALA A 9 3.15 61.53 29.65
C ALA A 9 3.54 60.51 30.74
N THR A 10 2.57 59.73 31.20
CA THR A 10 2.79 58.55 32.06
C THR A 10 3.23 57.38 31.20
N ALA A 11 4.48 56.93 31.39
CA ALA A 11 4.97 55.69 30.81
C ALA A 11 4.42 54.49 31.62
N LEU A 12 3.52 53.69 31.04
CA LEU A 12 3.17 52.38 31.59
C LEU A 12 4.29 51.40 31.26
N ALA A 13 5.04 50.99 32.28
CA ALA A 13 5.90 49.82 32.20
C ALA A 13 5.04 48.56 32.30
N ALA A 14 4.93 47.80 31.21
CA ALA A 14 4.31 46.48 31.22
C ALA A 14 5.26 45.49 31.88
N THR A 15 4.91 44.99 33.07
CA THR A 15 5.59 43.85 33.69
C THR A 15 5.22 42.59 32.92
N ALA A 16 6.17 41.99 32.20
CA ALA A 16 6.01 40.67 31.62
C ALA A 16 5.95 39.63 32.75
N ALA A 17 4.85 38.89 32.83
CA ALA A 17 4.75 37.71 33.70
C ALA A 17 5.75 36.65 33.21
N PRO A 18 6.39 35.88 34.10
CA PRO A 18 7.18 34.73 33.68
C PRO A 18 6.27 33.73 32.97
N ALA A 19 6.72 33.23 31.82
CA ALA A 19 6.06 32.14 31.13
C ALA A 19 6.17 30.88 31.99
N ASP A 20 5.06 30.44 32.58
CA ASP A 20 4.99 29.10 33.16
C ASP A 20 5.35 28.08 32.05
N GLU A 21 6.35 27.25 32.33
CA GLU A 21 6.74 26.14 31.48
C GLU A 21 5.52 25.25 31.23
N ALA A 22 5.14 25.11 29.96
CA ALA A 22 4.12 24.16 29.55
C ALA A 22 4.54 22.75 30.00
N PRO A 23 3.69 22.00 30.71
CA PRO A 23 4.04 20.65 31.16
C PRO A 23 4.37 19.78 29.94
N ASP A 24 5.55 19.16 29.97
CA ASP A 24 6.05 18.27 28.95
C ASP A 24 5.11 17.05 28.84
N ALA A 25 4.28 17.02 27.79
CA ALA A 25 3.26 16.00 27.55
C ALA A 25 3.83 14.60 27.22
N LEU A 26 5.12 14.38 27.46
CA LEU A 26 5.83 13.12 27.22
C LEU A 26 6.14 12.30 28.49
N SER A 27 5.95 12.84 29.69
CA SER A 27 6.34 12.15 30.94
C SER A 27 5.26 11.25 31.57
N ASP A 28 4.00 11.35 31.15
CA ASP A 28 2.87 10.65 31.81
C ASP A 28 2.24 9.52 30.97
N ARG A 29 3.02 8.92 30.06
CA ARG A 29 2.54 7.69 29.40
C ARG A 29 2.59 6.55 30.42
N PRO A 30 1.44 5.96 30.83
CA PRO A 30 1.47 4.80 31.70
C PRO A 30 2.35 3.73 31.06
N VAL A 31 3.23 3.12 31.86
CA VAL A 31 4.05 2.00 31.41
C VAL A 31 3.12 0.97 30.76
N PRO A 32 3.33 0.58 29.48
CA PRO A 32 2.49 -0.40 28.81
C PRO A 32 2.38 -1.64 29.70
N ARG A 33 1.17 -2.12 29.97
CA ARG A 33 0.96 -3.31 30.80
C ARG A 33 1.68 -4.49 30.14
N ALA A 34 2.00 -5.55 30.87
CA ALA A 34 2.65 -6.73 30.26
C ALA A 34 1.87 -7.29 29.05
N ALA A 35 0.53 -7.18 29.06
CA ALA A 35 -0.37 -7.51 27.94
C ALA A 35 -0.27 -6.55 26.73
N ASP A 36 0.28 -5.34 26.91
CA ASP A 36 0.56 -4.40 25.81
C ASP A 36 1.91 -4.68 25.16
N ARG A 37 2.83 -5.38 25.85
CA ARG A 37 4.16 -5.72 25.33
C ARG A 37 4.18 -7.01 24.53
N MET A 38 3.19 -7.88 24.69
CA MET A 38 3.07 -9.14 23.97
C MET A 38 1.63 -9.38 23.55
N ARG A 39 1.41 -9.68 22.27
CA ARG A 39 0.09 -9.90 21.67
C ARG A 39 0.03 -11.30 21.07
N CYS A 40 -0.97 -12.08 21.45
CA CYS A 40 -1.11 -13.47 21.04
C CYS A 40 -2.41 -13.73 20.26
N THR A 41 -2.46 -14.89 19.60
CA THR A 41 -3.68 -15.54 19.13
C THR A 41 -4.57 -15.96 20.31
N ASP A 42 -5.85 -16.22 20.04
CA ASP A 42 -6.82 -16.60 21.08
C ASP A 42 -6.47 -17.91 21.80
N ASP A 43 -5.82 -18.83 21.08
CA ASP A 43 -5.32 -20.10 21.61
C ASP A 43 -3.97 -19.96 22.34
N GLY A 44 -3.35 -18.78 22.31
CA GLY A 44 -2.05 -18.51 22.91
C GLY A 44 -0.87 -19.22 22.25
N LEU A 45 -1.05 -19.88 21.11
CA LEU A 45 0.00 -20.66 20.45
C LEU A 45 1.01 -19.79 19.70
N THR A 46 0.57 -18.62 19.23
CA THR A 46 1.38 -17.68 18.47
C THR A 46 1.37 -16.34 19.18
N CYS A 47 2.54 -15.86 19.64
CA CYS A 47 2.68 -14.62 20.39
C CYS A 47 3.78 -13.75 19.77
N ILE A 48 3.56 -12.44 19.76
CA ILE A 48 4.50 -11.44 19.22
C ILE A 48 4.79 -10.42 20.31
N SER A 49 6.05 -10.34 20.73
CA SER A 49 6.56 -9.35 21.68
C SER A 49 7.06 -8.09 20.97
N LEU A 50 6.95 -6.93 21.61
CA LEU A 50 7.57 -5.70 21.12
C LEU A 50 9.10 -5.76 21.13
N GLU A 51 9.70 -6.52 22.05
CA GLU A 51 11.16 -6.62 22.19
C GLU A 51 11.80 -7.45 21.06
N SER A 52 11.10 -8.49 20.62
CA SER A 52 11.52 -9.41 19.57
C SER A 52 10.58 -9.35 18.35
N TYR A 53 9.99 -8.19 18.09
CA TYR A 53 8.90 -8.02 17.13
C TYR A 53 9.17 -8.67 15.77
N VAL A 54 10.30 -8.36 15.14
CA VAL A 54 10.65 -8.90 13.82
C VAL A 54 10.88 -10.42 13.86
N PRO A 55 11.77 -10.96 14.73
CA PRO A 55 11.91 -12.42 14.90
C PRO A 55 10.61 -13.17 15.20
N ASP A 56 9.72 -12.57 15.98
CA ASP A 56 8.43 -13.16 16.35
C ASP A 56 7.43 -13.12 15.20
N VAL A 57 7.31 -11.98 14.49
CA VAL A 57 6.52 -11.87 13.26
C VAL A 57 6.96 -12.91 12.24
N CYS A 58 8.27 -13.03 12.00
CA CYS A 58 8.78 -14.04 11.09
C CYS A 58 8.50 -15.47 11.57
N GLY A 59 8.59 -15.74 12.87
CA GLY A 59 8.21 -17.03 13.44
C GLY A 59 6.71 -17.34 13.27
N ALA A 60 5.84 -16.35 13.53
CA ALA A 60 4.41 -16.46 13.34
C ALA A 60 4.04 -16.70 11.87
N ILE A 61 4.71 -16.03 10.93
CA ILE A 61 4.51 -16.25 9.49
C ILE A 61 4.88 -17.68 9.11
N GLU A 62 6.04 -18.18 9.56
CA GLU A 62 6.49 -19.56 9.30
C GLU A 62 5.47 -20.57 9.83
N GLN A 63 5.11 -20.43 11.11
CA GLN A 63 4.18 -21.32 11.80
C GLN A 63 2.77 -21.34 11.18
N GLU A 64 2.18 -20.17 10.92
CA GLU A 64 0.83 -20.08 10.37
C GLU A 64 0.78 -20.47 8.89
N ALA A 65 1.85 -20.20 8.12
CA ALA A 65 1.95 -20.70 6.75
C ALA A 65 1.99 -22.23 6.72
N ASP A 66 2.86 -22.85 7.54
CA ASP A 66 3.00 -24.31 7.62
C ASP A 66 1.68 -24.97 8.05
N LYS A 67 1.02 -24.42 9.08
CA LYS A 67 -0.28 -24.89 9.59
C LYS A 67 -1.37 -24.90 8.51
N HIS A 68 -1.30 -23.96 7.56
CA HIS A 68 -2.29 -23.76 6.51
C HIS A 68 -1.84 -24.26 5.13
N GLY A 69 -0.70 -24.94 5.03
CA GLY A 69 -0.18 -25.50 3.78
C GLY A 69 0.21 -24.43 2.76
N LEU A 70 0.65 -23.26 3.22
CA LEU A 70 1.14 -22.15 2.40
C LEU A 70 2.67 -22.12 2.39
N ASP A 71 3.25 -21.53 1.35
CA ASP A 71 4.68 -21.19 1.37
C ASP A 71 4.91 -19.98 2.30
N PRO A 72 5.76 -20.07 3.34
CA PRO A 72 6.00 -18.97 4.27
C PRO A 72 6.61 -17.74 3.57
N HIS A 73 7.38 -17.92 2.50
CA HIS A 73 7.86 -16.81 1.68
C HIS A 73 6.72 -16.10 0.94
N PHE A 74 5.72 -16.84 0.46
CA PHE A 74 4.53 -16.23 -0.14
C PHE A 74 3.77 -15.36 0.86
N LEU A 75 3.49 -15.90 2.06
CA LEU A 75 2.79 -15.16 3.12
C LEU A 75 3.59 -13.93 3.58
N ALA A 76 4.91 -14.07 3.75
CA ALA A 76 5.78 -12.94 4.09
C ALA A 76 5.76 -11.84 3.02
N ARG A 77 5.84 -12.20 1.74
CA ARG A 77 5.78 -11.21 0.64
C ARG A 77 4.43 -10.51 0.59
N LEU A 78 3.35 -11.23 0.85
CA LEU A 78 2.00 -10.67 0.91
C LEU A 78 1.88 -9.65 2.05
N LEU A 79 2.19 -10.05 3.28
CA LEU A 79 2.12 -9.16 4.45
C LEU A 79 3.08 -7.97 4.33
N TRP A 80 4.23 -8.18 3.69
CA TRP A 80 5.14 -7.09 3.36
C TRP A 80 4.50 -6.11 2.38
N LYS A 81 3.82 -6.61 1.33
CA LYS A 81 3.15 -5.77 0.35
C LYS A 81 1.98 -4.98 0.95
N GLU A 82 1.31 -5.54 1.94
CA GLU A 82 0.20 -4.90 2.64
C GLU A 82 0.65 -3.73 3.52
N SER A 83 1.63 -3.96 4.39
CA SER A 83 1.93 -2.99 5.47
C SER A 83 3.42 -2.76 5.74
N LEU A 84 4.32 -3.47 5.05
CA LEU A 84 5.75 -3.55 5.43
C LEU A 84 5.94 -4.08 6.87
N PHE A 85 5.09 -5.05 7.26
CA PHE A 85 5.01 -5.60 8.62
C PHE A 85 4.62 -4.59 9.71
N GLU A 86 3.88 -3.54 9.37
CA GLU A 86 3.43 -2.52 10.33
C GLU A 86 2.09 -2.91 10.98
N PRO A 87 2.05 -3.23 12.28
CA PRO A 87 0.83 -3.68 12.95
C PRO A 87 -0.19 -2.55 13.17
N GLY A 88 0.25 -1.28 13.16
CA GLY A 88 -0.62 -0.11 13.30
C GLY A 88 -1.09 0.50 11.97
N ALA A 89 -0.83 -0.15 10.83
CA ALA A 89 -1.08 0.44 9.52
C ALA A 89 -2.58 0.65 9.25
N ILE A 90 -2.95 1.83 8.73
CA ILE A 90 -4.30 2.13 8.26
C ILE A 90 -4.21 2.73 6.86
N SER A 91 -4.86 2.10 5.88
CA SER A 91 -4.89 2.64 4.51
C SER A 91 -5.89 3.81 4.38
N PRO A 92 -5.76 4.64 3.33
CA PRO A 92 -6.73 5.72 3.06
C PRO A 92 -8.18 5.24 2.86
N VAL A 93 -8.38 3.95 2.57
CA VAL A 93 -9.71 3.35 2.40
C VAL A 93 -10.14 2.52 3.61
N GLY A 94 -9.36 2.52 4.70
CA GLY A 94 -9.73 1.91 5.97
C GLY A 94 -9.28 0.45 6.16
N ALA A 95 -8.34 -0.04 5.36
CA ALA A 95 -7.72 -1.35 5.59
C ALA A 95 -6.79 -1.29 6.82
N MET A 96 -6.79 -2.32 7.66
CA MET A 96 -6.20 -2.25 9.01
C MET A 96 -5.15 -3.32 9.29
N GLY A 97 -4.10 -2.90 9.98
CA GLY A 97 -3.07 -3.73 10.58
C GLY A 97 -2.10 -4.37 9.59
N ILE A 98 -1.30 -5.32 10.10
CA ILE A 98 -0.21 -5.95 9.35
C ILE A 98 -0.67 -6.62 8.05
N ALA A 99 -1.90 -7.15 8.05
CA ALA A 99 -2.51 -7.89 6.96
C ALA A 99 -3.52 -7.07 6.14
N GLN A 100 -3.69 -5.78 6.48
CA GLN A 100 -4.59 -4.83 5.81
C GLN A 100 -6.01 -5.37 5.56
N PHE A 101 -6.62 -5.98 6.57
CA PHE A 101 -8.01 -6.40 6.47
C PHE A 101 -8.94 -5.19 6.41
N MET A 102 -9.87 -5.18 5.46
CA MET A 102 -11.02 -4.27 5.49
C MET A 102 -11.94 -4.66 6.65
N PRO A 103 -12.65 -3.71 7.31
CA PRO A 103 -13.50 -4.01 8.46
C PRO A 103 -14.52 -5.15 8.21
N GLY A 104 -15.23 -5.10 7.08
CA GLY A 104 -16.20 -6.15 6.73
C GLY A 104 -15.56 -7.51 6.42
N THR A 105 -14.32 -7.53 5.92
CA THR A 105 -13.58 -8.78 5.71
C THR A 105 -13.08 -9.34 7.04
N ALA A 106 -12.61 -8.49 7.95
CA ALA A 106 -12.21 -8.90 9.29
C ALA A 106 -13.38 -9.60 10.02
N GLU A 107 -14.58 -9.01 9.97
CA GLU A 107 -15.79 -9.62 10.51
C GLU A 107 -16.11 -10.97 9.85
N MET A 108 -16.08 -11.03 8.51
CA MET A 108 -16.34 -12.25 7.75
C MET A 108 -15.41 -13.42 8.13
N VAL A 109 -14.13 -13.13 8.38
CA VAL A 109 -13.13 -14.16 8.72
C VAL A 109 -12.99 -14.41 10.22
N GLY A 110 -13.80 -13.74 11.05
CA GLY A 110 -13.78 -13.85 12.51
C GLY A 110 -12.52 -13.25 13.15
N LEU A 111 -11.98 -12.18 12.59
CA LEU A 111 -10.85 -11.41 13.15
C LEU A 111 -11.38 -10.22 13.94
N ASP A 112 -11.32 -10.31 15.27
CA ASP A 112 -11.85 -9.30 16.20
C ASP A 112 -10.91 -8.10 16.39
N ASP A 113 -9.59 -8.31 16.36
CA ASP A 113 -8.57 -7.25 16.44
C ASP A 113 -7.58 -7.33 15.27
N PRO A 114 -7.82 -6.58 14.18
CA PRO A 114 -6.89 -6.48 13.05
C PRO A 114 -5.53 -5.84 13.39
N PHE A 115 -5.42 -5.09 14.50
CA PHE A 115 -4.18 -4.47 14.95
C PHE A 115 -3.37 -5.39 15.88
N ASN A 116 -3.91 -6.56 16.26
CA ASN A 116 -3.12 -7.61 16.87
C ASN A 116 -2.40 -8.41 15.77
N PRO A 117 -1.07 -8.28 15.63
CA PRO A 117 -0.35 -8.90 14.53
C PRO A 117 -0.39 -10.43 14.57
N ALA A 118 -0.44 -11.04 15.76
CA ALA A 118 -0.50 -12.49 15.87
C ALA A 118 -1.85 -13.03 15.33
N LYS A 119 -2.95 -12.40 15.74
CA LYS A 119 -4.29 -12.72 15.22
C LYS A 119 -4.42 -12.45 13.72
N ALA A 120 -3.92 -11.30 13.27
CA ALA A 120 -4.01 -10.90 11.87
C ALA A 120 -3.19 -11.81 10.93
N ILE A 121 -1.99 -12.25 11.34
CA ILE A 121 -1.17 -13.21 10.57
C ILE A 121 -1.90 -14.56 10.48
N ALA A 122 -2.39 -15.09 11.60
CA ALA A 122 -3.14 -16.35 11.63
C ALA A 122 -4.42 -16.28 10.78
N ALA A 123 -5.18 -15.17 10.86
CA ALA A 123 -6.35 -14.95 10.04
C ALA A 123 -6.02 -14.82 8.54
N SER A 124 -4.92 -14.13 8.20
CA SER A 124 -4.45 -13.98 6.82
C SER A 124 -4.06 -15.34 6.21
N ALA A 125 -3.29 -16.15 6.94
CA ALA A 125 -2.91 -17.50 6.51
C ALA A 125 -4.14 -18.39 6.29
N ARG A 126 -5.06 -18.43 7.27
CA ARG A 126 -6.33 -19.18 7.16
C ARG A 126 -7.15 -18.72 5.95
N TYR A 127 -7.32 -17.41 5.79
CA TYR A 127 -8.12 -16.85 4.70
C TYR A 127 -7.50 -17.12 3.33
N LEU A 128 -6.18 -16.98 3.19
CA LEU A 128 -5.47 -17.32 1.96
C LEU A 128 -5.55 -18.80 1.61
N ALA A 129 -5.55 -19.70 2.59
CA ALA A 129 -5.79 -21.11 2.35
C ALA A 129 -7.22 -21.37 1.83
N THR A 130 -8.23 -20.74 2.43
CA THR A 130 -9.62 -20.79 1.92
C THR A 130 -9.70 -20.27 0.49
N LEU A 131 -9.12 -19.10 0.20
CA LEU A 131 -9.09 -18.51 -1.14
C LEU A 131 -8.34 -19.41 -2.14
N THR A 132 -7.23 -20.02 -1.72
CA THR A 132 -6.47 -20.95 -2.56
C THR A 132 -7.30 -22.19 -2.90
N ALA A 133 -8.05 -22.72 -1.95
CA ALA A 133 -8.97 -23.83 -2.19
C ALA A 133 -10.14 -23.42 -3.12
N SER A 134 -10.70 -22.22 -2.94
CA SER A 134 -11.82 -21.72 -3.76
C SER A 134 -11.42 -21.39 -5.20
N PHE A 135 -10.23 -20.83 -5.41
CA PHE A 135 -9.77 -20.37 -6.72
C PHE A 135 -8.72 -21.29 -7.38
N GLY A 136 -8.28 -22.33 -6.68
CA GLY A 136 -7.43 -23.40 -7.20
C GLY A 136 -5.92 -23.14 -7.11
N ASN A 137 -5.46 -21.90 -6.93
CA ASN A 137 -4.03 -21.59 -6.76
C ASN A 137 -3.79 -20.28 -5.99
N VAL A 138 -2.58 -20.15 -5.44
CA VAL A 138 -2.14 -19.02 -4.60
C VAL A 138 -2.12 -17.67 -5.34
N GLY A 139 -1.92 -17.66 -6.66
CA GLY A 139 -1.95 -16.43 -7.43
C GLY A 139 -3.34 -15.87 -7.59
N LEU A 140 -4.34 -16.72 -7.86
CA LEU A 140 -5.74 -16.32 -7.88
C LEU A 140 -6.27 -16.03 -6.46
N ALA A 141 -5.73 -16.68 -5.44
CA ALA A 141 -5.96 -16.28 -4.05
C ALA A 141 -5.45 -14.85 -3.77
N ALA A 142 -4.26 -14.48 -4.25
CA ALA A 142 -3.76 -13.10 -4.16
C ALA A 142 -4.62 -12.09 -4.94
N VAL A 143 -5.20 -12.51 -6.09
CA VAL A 143 -6.20 -11.69 -6.81
C VAL A 143 -7.43 -11.44 -5.93
N ALA A 144 -7.95 -12.48 -5.27
CA ALA A 144 -9.12 -12.37 -4.41
C ALA A 144 -8.85 -11.56 -3.14
N TYR A 145 -7.68 -11.76 -2.52
CA TYR A 145 -7.27 -11.06 -1.30
C TYR A 145 -7.22 -9.54 -1.52
N ASN A 146 -6.56 -9.08 -2.59
CA ASN A 146 -6.44 -7.65 -2.88
C ASN A 146 -7.64 -7.07 -3.65
N GLY A 147 -8.12 -7.79 -4.67
CA GLY A 147 -9.14 -7.30 -5.60
C GLY A 147 -10.59 -7.59 -5.19
N GLY A 148 -10.78 -8.41 -4.15
CA GLY A 148 -12.06 -8.94 -3.68
C GLY A 148 -12.50 -10.21 -4.41
N GLU A 149 -13.11 -11.13 -3.66
CA GLU A 149 -13.56 -12.46 -4.15
C GLU A 149 -14.48 -12.37 -5.37
N ASN A 150 -15.47 -11.47 -5.34
CA ASN A 150 -16.39 -11.27 -6.47
C ASN A 150 -15.68 -10.88 -7.76
N ARG A 151 -14.57 -10.13 -7.65
CA ARG A 151 -13.77 -9.73 -8.80
C ARG A 151 -12.91 -10.89 -9.29
N ALA A 152 -12.29 -11.63 -8.39
CA ALA A 152 -11.55 -12.84 -8.72
C ALA A 152 -12.45 -13.87 -9.42
N ALA A 153 -13.65 -14.12 -8.89
CA ALA A 153 -14.63 -15.04 -9.49
C ALA A 153 -15.01 -14.65 -10.92
N ARG A 154 -15.29 -13.37 -11.18
CA ARG A 154 -15.55 -12.88 -12.54
C ARG A 154 -14.33 -13.05 -13.45
N PHE A 155 -13.14 -12.69 -12.94
CA PHE A 155 -11.89 -12.79 -13.70
C PHE A 155 -11.57 -14.23 -14.12
N VAL A 156 -11.84 -15.20 -13.25
CA VAL A 156 -11.68 -16.63 -13.52
C VAL A 156 -12.75 -17.13 -14.49
N ALA A 157 -14.02 -16.81 -14.26
CA ALA A 157 -15.14 -17.40 -15.02
C ALA A 157 -15.32 -16.82 -16.44
N GLN A 158 -15.13 -15.52 -16.61
CA GLN A 158 -15.51 -14.80 -17.84
C GLN A 158 -14.31 -14.15 -18.53
N GLY A 159 -13.14 -14.23 -17.91
CA GLY A 159 -12.03 -13.36 -18.25
C GLY A 159 -12.31 -11.90 -17.91
N GLY A 160 -11.61 -10.98 -18.59
CA GLY A 160 -11.73 -9.54 -18.36
C GLY A 160 -10.57 -8.92 -17.60
N GLY A 161 -10.59 -7.59 -17.48
CA GLY A 161 -9.51 -6.81 -16.87
C GLY A 161 -9.60 -6.79 -15.34
N LEU A 162 -8.45 -6.94 -14.69
CA LEU A 162 -8.28 -6.58 -13.29
C LEU A 162 -7.78 -5.13 -13.18
N PRO A 163 -8.11 -4.40 -12.10
CA PRO A 163 -7.41 -3.16 -11.78
C PRO A 163 -5.91 -3.44 -11.71
N TRP A 164 -5.09 -2.52 -12.23
CA TRP A 164 -3.63 -2.71 -12.20
C TRP A 164 -3.06 -2.84 -10.80
N GLU A 165 -3.69 -2.22 -9.81
CA GLU A 165 -3.33 -2.42 -8.40
C GLU A 165 -3.30 -3.91 -8.03
N THR A 166 -4.34 -4.66 -8.42
CA THR A 166 -4.42 -6.10 -8.19
C THR A 166 -3.45 -6.88 -9.08
N GLN A 167 -3.22 -6.45 -10.32
CA GLN A 167 -2.25 -7.12 -11.20
C GLN A 167 -0.81 -6.95 -10.70
N ASP A 168 -0.44 -5.72 -10.32
CA ASP A 168 0.85 -5.36 -9.75
C ASP A 168 1.06 -6.04 -8.40
N TYR A 169 0.00 -6.14 -7.59
CA TYR A 169 0.02 -6.87 -6.32
C TYR A 169 0.39 -8.35 -6.52
N VAL A 170 -0.32 -9.05 -7.41
CA VAL A 170 -0.06 -10.46 -7.71
C VAL A 170 1.36 -10.65 -8.26
N GLN A 171 1.79 -9.77 -9.17
CA GLN A 171 3.12 -9.87 -9.77
C GLN A 171 4.24 -9.55 -8.76
N ALA A 172 4.04 -8.60 -7.85
CA ALA A 172 5.01 -8.27 -6.82
C ALA A 172 5.22 -9.45 -5.83
N ILE A 173 4.15 -10.19 -5.53
CA ILE A 173 4.20 -11.31 -4.59
C ILE A 173 4.72 -12.58 -5.27
N THR A 174 4.25 -12.88 -6.47
CA THR A 174 4.47 -14.19 -7.12
C THR A 174 5.48 -14.17 -8.26
N GLY A 175 5.83 -13.00 -8.78
CA GLY A 175 6.64 -12.86 -9.99
C GLY A 175 5.89 -13.17 -11.29
N GLN A 176 4.62 -13.60 -11.21
CA GLN A 176 3.78 -13.94 -12.35
C GLN A 176 2.57 -13.01 -12.44
N THR A 177 2.07 -12.79 -13.66
CA THR A 177 0.86 -11.98 -13.85
C THR A 177 -0.39 -12.77 -13.45
N ALA A 178 -1.47 -12.07 -13.07
CA ALA A 178 -2.75 -12.72 -12.78
C ALA A 178 -3.31 -13.51 -13.98
N GLY A 179 -3.00 -13.09 -15.21
CA GLY A 179 -3.36 -13.82 -16.43
C GLY A 179 -2.67 -15.18 -16.51
N ILE A 180 -1.36 -15.24 -16.24
CA ILE A 180 -0.61 -16.50 -16.19
C ILE A 180 -1.21 -17.42 -15.13
N TRP A 181 -1.51 -16.91 -13.93
CA TRP A 181 -2.14 -17.70 -12.87
C TRP A 181 -3.52 -18.26 -13.22
N ARG A 182 -4.27 -17.61 -14.12
CA ARG A 182 -5.56 -18.08 -14.60
C ARG A 182 -5.41 -19.10 -15.73
N ASP A 183 -4.56 -18.80 -16.71
CA ASP A 183 -4.54 -19.50 -18.00
C ASP A 183 -3.49 -20.61 -18.07
N ASP A 184 -2.33 -20.42 -17.44
CA ASP A 184 -1.19 -21.35 -17.46
C ASP A 184 -0.37 -21.22 -16.16
N PRO A 185 -0.93 -21.64 -15.01
CA PRO A 185 -0.28 -21.46 -13.72
C PRO A 185 1.05 -22.23 -13.65
N PRO A 186 2.11 -21.64 -13.08
CA PRO A 186 3.42 -22.28 -13.01
C PRO A 186 3.35 -23.57 -12.20
N LYS A 187 3.90 -24.66 -12.75
CA LYS A 187 3.98 -25.96 -12.06
C LYS A 187 4.85 -25.93 -10.80
N ARG A 188 5.82 -25.01 -10.75
CA ARG A 188 6.66 -24.72 -9.59
C ARG A 188 6.82 -23.22 -9.46
N LEU A 189 6.58 -22.71 -8.27
CA LEU A 189 6.73 -21.31 -7.92
C LEU A 189 7.94 -21.16 -6.99
N ASP A 190 8.92 -20.34 -7.38
CA ASP A 190 10.03 -19.94 -6.50
C ASP A 190 9.80 -18.50 -6.04
N VAL A 191 9.23 -18.36 -4.84
CA VAL A 191 8.96 -17.06 -4.19
C VAL A 191 9.92 -16.78 -3.04
N ARG A 192 11.02 -17.54 -2.94
CA ARG A 192 11.95 -17.42 -1.83
C ARG A 192 12.48 -15.99 -1.69
N LEU A 193 12.49 -15.49 -0.46
CA LEU A 193 13.00 -14.16 -0.10
C LEU A 193 14.51 -14.06 -0.34
N ASP A 194 15.21 -15.18 -0.17
CA ASP A 194 16.63 -15.36 -0.43
C ASP A 194 16.86 -16.76 -1.03
N LYS A 195 17.81 -16.90 -1.96
CA LYS A 195 18.03 -18.17 -2.67
C LYS A 195 18.76 -19.22 -1.85
N GLU A 196 19.48 -18.79 -0.82
CA GLU A 196 20.44 -19.62 -0.08
C GLU A 196 20.07 -19.70 1.41
N ARG A 197 19.55 -18.62 1.98
CA ARG A 197 19.24 -18.56 3.42
C ARG A 197 17.90 -19.23 3.76
N PRO A 198 17.79 -19.89 4.93
CA PRO A 198 16.50 -20.36 5.46
C PRO A 198 15.49 -19.22 5.60
N PHE A 199 14.19 -19.56 5.54
CA PHE A 199 13.09 -18.59 5.58
C PHE A 199 13.25 -17.58 6.71
N ARG A 200 13.40 -18.04 7.95
CA ARG A 200 13.42 -17.17 9.13
C ARG A 200 14.54 -16.12 9.08
N ALA A 201 15.74 -16.51 8.66
CA ALA A 201 16.86 -15.58 8.49
C ALA A 201 16.61 -14.57 7.36
N ALA A 202 16.05 -15.02 6.24
CA ALA A 202 15.71 -14.15 5.12
C ALA A 202 14.58 -13.16 5.44
N CYS A 203 13.58 -13.59 6.21
CA CYS A 203 12.47 -12.75 6.67
C CYS A 203 12.95 -11.64 7.64
N ILE A 204 13.83 -11.98 8.59
CA ILE A 204 14.40 -10.99 9.52
C ILE A 204 15.23 -9.95 8.74
N ASP A 205 16.01 -10.38 7.75
CA ASP A 205 16.79 -9.48 6.89
C ASP A 205 15.91 -8.55 6.03
N LEU A 206 14.82 -9.08 5.47
CA LEU A 206 13.81 -8.29 4.76
C LEU A 206 13.28 -7.14 5.64
N ALA A 207 12.89 -7.46 6.88
CA ALA A 207 12.35 -6.49 7.82
C ALA A 207 13.41 -5.48 8.29
N GLY A 208 14.63 -5.93 8.58
CA GLY A 208 15.72 -5.08 9.05
C GLY A 208 16.24 -4.10 8.00
N THR A 209 16.36 -4.54 6.74
CA THR A 209 16.83 -3.67 5.64
C THR A 209 15.73 -2.81 5.02
N ARG A 210 14.46 -3.15 5.29
CA ARG A 210 13.26 -2.63 4.63
C ARG A 210 13.33 -2.69 3.10
N LYS A 211 14.08 -3.64 2.56
CA LYS A 211 14.25 -3.82 1.11
C LYS A 211 13.77 -5.21 0.71
N LEU A 212 12.59 -5.27 0.10
CA LEU A 212 12.23 -6.42 -0.71
C LEU A 212 12.89 -6.25 -2.08
N ARG A 213 13.63 -7.26 -2.54
CA ARG A 213 13.99 -7.35 -3.97
C ARG A 213 12.68 -7.68 -4.71
N GLU A 214 11.91 -6.65 -5.05
CA GLU A 214 10.68 -6.81 -5.82
C GLU A 214 11.02 -7.49 -7.15
N PHE A 215 10.17 -8.43 -7.58
CA PHE A 215 10.26 -8.92 -8.95
C PHE A 215 10.10 -7.70 -9.86
N LEU A 216 11.05 -7.48 -10.77
CA LEU A 216 10.97 -6.40 -11.76
C LEU A 216 9.67 -6.62 -12.54
N THR A 217 8.62 -5.85 -12.23
CA THR A 217 7.42 -5.83 -13.06
C THR A 217 7.86 -5.16 -14.37
N PRO A 218 7.81 -5.87 -15.52
CA PRO A 218 8.13 -5.23 -16.79
C PRO A 218 7.22 -4.01 -16.96
N ASP A 219 7.76 -2.94 -17.56
CA ASP A 219 6.94 -1.83 -18.06
C ASP A 219 6.04 -2.39 -19.17
N HIS A 220 4.90 -2.98 -18.80
CA HIS A 220 3.91 -3.40 -19.76
C HIS A 220 3.30 -2.14 -20.39
N PRO A 221 3.36 -1.95 -21.72
CA PRO A 221 2.67 -0.84 -22.37
C PRO A 221 1.17 -1.08 -22.19
N TRP A 222 0.57 -0.33 -21.27
CA TRP A 222 -0.86 -0.37 -20.99
C TRP A 222 -1.67 -0.18 -22.28
N PRO A 223 -2.77 -0.91 -22.55
CA PRO A 223 -3.55 -0.71 -23.78
C PRO A 223 -4.17 0.70 -23.87
N TRP A 224 -4.42 1.34 -22.72
CA TRP A 224 -4.86 2.74 -22.63
C TRP A 224 -3.92 3.53 -21.72
N GLY A 225 -3.60 4.76 -22.12
CA GLY A 225 -2.84 5.74 -21.34
C GLY A 225 -3.65 6.99 -21.09
N VAL A 226 -3.80 7.37 -19.82
CA VAL A 226 -4.28 8.69 -19.41
C VAL A 226 -3.08 9.60 -19.27
N ILE A 227 -2.86 10.44 -20.27
CA ILE A 227 -1.83 11.48 -20.25
C ILE A 227 -2.27 12.55 -19.26
N VAL A 228 -1.45 12.80 -18.24
CA VAL A 228 -1.70 13.80 -17.19
C VAL A 228 -0.80 15.02 -17.32
N ALA A 229 0.30 14.91 -18.06
CA ALA A 229 1.18 16.03 -18.37
C ALA A 229 1.91 15.79 -19.70
N THR A 230 2.20 16.88 -20.42
CA THR A 230 2.99 16.87 -21.65
C THR A 230 4.01 18.00 -21.63
N HIS A 231 5.21 17.75 -22.17
CA HIS A 231 6.23 18.77 -22.29
C HIS A 231 7.24 18.45 -23.42
N PRO A 232 7.86 19.45 -24.08
CA PRO A 232 8.94 19.21 -25.04
C PRO A 232 10.20 18.57 -24.46
N SER A 233 10.42 18.70 -23.14
CA SER A 233 11.59 18.14 -22.44
C SER A 233 11.20 17.19 -21.30
N ARG A 234 12.06 16.20 -21.04
CA ARG A 234 11.90 15.21 -19.96
C ARG A 234 11.83 15.85 -18.57
N SER A 235 12.72 16.80 -18.29
CA SER A 235 12.75 17.51 -17.00
C SER A 235 11.48 18.31 -16.74
N GLY A 236 10.93 18.96 -17.77
CA GLY A 236 9.70 19.73 -17.64
C GLY A 236 8.47 18.87 -17.39
N VAL A 237 8.35 17.71 -18.05
CA VAL A 237 7.24 16.78 -17.75
C VAL A 237 7.37 16.21 -16.34
N SER A 238 8.58 15.87 -15.88
CA SER A 238 8.80 15.42 -14.50
C SER A 238 8.46 16.51 -13.47
N ALA A 239 8.79 17.78 -13.73
CA ALA A 239 8.42 18.90 -12.87
C ALA A 239 6.90 19.13 -12.81
N GLN A 240 6.20 18.96 -13.95
CA GLN A 240 4.74 19.00 -13.98
C GLN A 240 4.12 17.88 -13.16
N VAL A 241 4.62 16.64 -13.28
CA VAL A 241 4.16 15.49 -12.47
C VAL A 241 4.42 15.73 -10.98
N ALA A 242 5.59 16.25 -10.59
CA ALA A 242 5.88 16.54 -9.20
C ALA A 242 4.90 17.58 -8.59
N ARG A 243 4.53 18.60 -9.37
CA ARG A 243 3.54 19.61 -8.96
C ARG A 243 2.15 19.01 -8.85
N LEU A 244 1.76 18.24 -9.86
CA LEU A 244 0.47 17.57 -9.91
C LEU A 244 0.32 16.58 -8.75
N ASN A 245 1.38 15.83 -8.42
CA ASN A 245 1.41 14.94 -7.26
C ASN A 245 1.23 15.69 -5.95
N ARG A 246 1.77 16.90 -5.79
CA ARG A 246 1.54 17.72 -4.57
C ARG A 246 0.09 18.20 -4.47
N GLN A 247 -0.49 18.63 -5.58
CA GLN A 247 -1.85 19.19 -5.60
C GLN A 247 -2.94 18.11 -5.52
N MET A 248 -2.69 16.94 -6.11
CA MET A 248 -3.70 15.90 -6.34
C MET A 248 -3.31 14.58 -5.66
N ARG A 249 -2.58 14.64 -4.54
CA ARG A 249 -2.16 13.46 -3.74
C ARG A 249 -3.28 12.42 -3.55
N PRO A 250 -4.54 12.79 -3.24
CA PRO A 250 -5.61 11.80 -3.02
C PRO A 250 -6.00 10.97 -4.25
N ILE A 251 -5.71 11.45 -5.46
CA ILE A 251 -6.03 10.74 -6.72
C ILE A 251 -4.79 10.06 -7.33
N LEU A 252 -3.62 10.68 -7.16
CA LEU A 252 -2.38 10.22 -7.79
C LEU A 252 -1.48 9.41 -6.87
N GLY A 253 -1.72 9.45 -5.56
CA GLY A 253 -1.01 8.64 -4.57
C GLY A 253 -1.07 7.16 -4.95
N GLY A 254 0.10 6.53 -5.15
CA GLY A 254 0.21 5.12 -5.50
C GLY A 254 0.04 4.77 -6.99
N LYS A 255 -0.25 5.73 -7.88
CA LYS A 255 -0.31 5.45 -9.33
C LYS A 255 1.06 5.55 -9.99
N ARG A 256 1.46 4.50 -10.72
CA ARG A 256 2.70 4.49 -11.51
C ARG A 256 2.56 5.39 -12.74
N VAL A 257 3.41 6.42 -12.81
CA VAL A 257 3.47 7.34 -13.96
C VAL A 257 4.58 6.89 -14.91
N SER A 258 4.20 6.50 -16.11
CA SER A 258 5.13 6.15 -17.19
C SER A 258 5.44 7.38 -18.03
N TYR A 259 6.69 7.50 -18.49
CA TYR A 259 7.13 8.60 -19.35
C TYR A 259 7.39 8.07 -20.76
N VAL A 260 6.67 8.59 -21.73
CA VAL A 260 6.75 8.16 -23.14
C VAL A 260 7.07 9.35 -24.01
N HIS A 261 7.90 9.18 -25.04
CA HIS A 261 8.17 10.22 -26.03
C HIS A 261 7.38 9.95 -27.32
N ARG A 262 6.21 10.59 -27.47
CA ARG A 262 5.26 10.30 -28.56
C ARG A 262 4.60 11.56 -29.13
N ARG A 263 4.00 11.42 -30.32
CA ARG A 263 3.03 12.42 -30.83
C ARG A 263 1.70 12.26 -30.10
N VAL A 264 1.08 13.38 -29.75
CA VAL A 264 -0.22 13.44 -29.06
C VAL A 264 -1.23 14.04 -30.02
N SER A 265 -2.37 13.37 -30.22
CA SER A 265 -3.50 13.87 -31.01
C SER A 265 -3.15 14.41 -32.41
N GLY A 266 -2.24 13.74 -33.13
CA GLY A 266 -1.85 14.12 -34.49
C GLY A 266 -0.94 15.35 -34.60
N GLY A 267 -0.45 15.90 -33.47
CA GLY A 267 0.44 17.06 -33.47
C GLY A 267 1.77 16.81 -34.21
N PRO A 268 2.40 17.87 -34.75
CA PRO A 268 3.56 17.74 -35.63
C PRO A 268 4.83 17.26 -34.90
N LYS A 269 4.96 17.56 -33.60
CA LYS A 269 6.15 17.26 -32.79
C LYS A 269 5.89 16.15 -31.77
N LYS A 270 6.90 15.31 -31.52
CA LYS A 270 6.90 14.39 -30.38
C LYS A 270 7.08 15.21 -29.09
N LEU A 271 6.37 14.83 -28.05
CA LEU A 271 6.44 15.41 -26.72
C LEU A 271 6.70 14.30 -25.71
N TYR A 272 7.37 14.64 -24.62
CA TYR A 272 7.42 13.78 -23.44
C TYR A 272 6.04 13.84 -22.77
N THR A 273 5.42 12.68 -22.62
CA THR A 273 4.11 12.51 -22.00
C THR A 273 4.28 11.72 -20.71
N ALA A 274 3.76 12.24 -19.62
CA ALA A 274 3.54 11.46 -18.41
C ALA A 274 2.13 10.89 -18.48
N GLN A 275 2.04 9.56 -18.41
CA GLN A 275 0.78 8.85 -18.52
C GLN A 275 0.65 7.79 -17.44
N ILE A 276 -0.58 7.63 -16.96
CA ILE A 276 -1.01 6.54 -16.09
C ILE A 276 -1.83 5.62 -16.96
N GLY A 277 -1.48 4.35 -17.06
CA GLY A 277 -2.24 3.47 -17.94
C GLY A 277 -3.20 2.54 -17.23
N TYR A 278 -4.10 1.99 -18.06
CA TYR A 278 -5.33 1.32 -17.67
C TYR A 278 -5.57 0.14 -18.61
N SER A 279 -6.16 -0.93 -18.08
CA SER A 279 -6.44 -2.17 -18.83
C SER A 279 -7.65 -2.00 -19.75
N SER A 280 -8.55 -1.07 -19.39
CA SER A 280 -9.76 -0.76 -20.16
C SER A 280 -9.93 0.73 -20.46
N LYS A 281 -10.61 1.01 -21.57
CA LYS A 281 -11.04 2.38 -21.94
C LYS A 281 -11.90 3.00 -20.84
N THR A 282 -12.78 2.22 -20.24
CA THR A 282 -13.75 2.67 -19.23
C THR A 282 -13.04 3.15 -17.97
N GLU A 283 -12.09 2.38 -17.44
CA GLU A 283 -11.31 2.79 -16.27
C GLU A 283 -10.45 4.03 -16.55
N ALA A 284 -9.84 4.10 -17.74
CA ALA A 284 -9.07 5.27 -18.15
C ALA A 284 -9.93 6.55 -18.15
N HIS A 285 -11.16 6.46 -18.68
CA HIS A 285 -12.10 7.58 -18.68
C HIS A 285 -12.63 7.89 -17.27
N ALA A 286 -12.95 6.88 -16.46
CA ALA A 286 -13.41 7.08 -15.10
C ALA A 286 -12.37 7.85 -14.26
N PHE A 287 -11.10 7.44 -14.36
CA PHE A 287 -10.00 8.17 -13.73
C PHE A 287 -9.86 9.59 -14.27
N CYS A 288 -9.85 9.76 -15.60
CA CYS A 288 -9.70 11.08 -16.20
C CYS A 288 -10.86 12.03 -15.82
N ASN A 289 -12.09 11.53 -15.74
CA ASN A 289 -13.24 12.31 -15.28
C ASN A 289 -13.11 12.73 -13.82
N ARG A 290 -12.66 11.82 -12.94
CA ARG A 290 -12.40 12.15 -11.53
C ARG A 290 -11.30 13.20 -11.38
N LEU A 291 -10.22 13.08 -12.17
CA LEU A 291 -9.13 14.05 -12.18
C LEU A 291 -9.62 15.44 -12.63
N ARG A 292 -10.46 15.50 -13.67
CA ARG A 292 -11.10 16.74 -14.14
C ARG A 292 -12.05 17.35 -13.12
N GLY A 293 -12.79 16.52 -12.39
CA GLY A 293 -13.67 16.98 -11.31
C GLY A 293 -12.94 17.72 -10.18
N LEU A 294 -11.65 17.43 -9.98
CA LEU A 294 -10.78 18.15 -9.05
C LEU A 294 -9.97 19.30 -9.70
N GLY A 295 -10.31 19.69 -10.94
CA GLY A 295 -9.62 20.76 -11.68
C GLY A 295 -8.37 20.33 -12.43
N GLY A 296 -8.05 19.03 -12.45
CA GLY A 296 -6.92 18.49 -13.22
C GLY A 296 -7.21 18.36 -14.72
N ARG A 297 -6.17 18.18 -15.52
CA ARG A 297 -6.29 17.95 -16.97
C ARG A 297 -5.77 16.56 -17.33
N CYS A 298 -6.44 15.93 -18.28
CA CYS A 298 -6.02 14.65 -18.81
C CYS A 298 -6.55 14.40 -20.22
N LEU A 299 -5.85 13.52 -20.93
CA LEU A 299 -6.23 13.00 -22.23
C LEU A 299 -6.11 11.48 -22.22
N VAL A 300 -7.18 10.78 -22.60
CA VAL A 300 -7.19 9.32 -22.72
C VAL A 300 -6.80 8.93 -24.15
N LEU A 301 -5.75 8.14 -24.32
CA LEU A 301 -5.33 7.60 -25.61
C LEU A 301 -5.16 6.09 -25.54
N LYS A 302 -5.37 5.43 -26.68
CA LYS A 302 -4.90 4.06 -26.88
C LYS A 302 -3.37 4.10 -27.10
N ASN A 303 -2.63 3.20 -26.46
CA ASN A 303 -1.19 3.07 -26.70
C ASN A 303 -0.90 2.19 -27.90
#